data_AF-A0A914X8B9-F1
#
_entry.id   AF-A0A914X8B9-F1
#
_cell.length_a   1.000
_cell.length_b   1.000
_cell.length_c   1.000
_cell.angle_alpha   90.00
_cell.angle_beta   90.00
_cell.angle_gamma   90.00
#
_symmetry.space_group_name_H-M   'P 1'
#
loop_
_entity.id
_entity.type
_entity.pdbx_description
1 polymer ?
#
loop_
_entity_poly.entity_id
_entity_poly.type
_entity_poly.pdbx_seq_one_letter_code
_entity_poly.pdbx_strand_id
1 'polypeptide(L)' 'MDVEEWLRRRLPTLFTKYGAIFMENNITGRVLVEITDTSLCELGILDCDHRQELLHGILREKLRSDLEELTNIASSSRFT' A
#
# COMPACT_ATOMS: atom_id res chain seq x y z
N MET A 1 -2.07 9.66 -3.28
CA MET A 1 -2.53 9.39 -1.90
C MET A 1 -1.32 9.03 -1.08
N ASP A 2 -1.17 9.61 0.11
CA ASP A 2 -0.04 9.29 1.00
C ASP A 2 -0.22 7.91 1.66
N VAL A 3 0.87 7.27 2.11
CA VAL A 3 0.83 5.95 2.76
C VAL A 3 0.00 5.97 4.04
N GLU A 4 0.08 7.06 4.81
CA GLU A 4 -0.71 7.23 6.04
C GLU A 4 -2.21 7.23 5.73
N GLU A 5 -2.59 8.03 4.73
CA GLU A 5 -3.98 8.17 4.30
C GLU A 5 -4.51 6.85 3.72
N TRP A 6 -3.70 6.18 2.90
CA TRP A 6 -4.05 4.88 2.33
C TRP A 6 -4.29 3.84 3.43
N LEU A 7 -3.35 3.69 4.37
CA LEU A 7 -3.43 2.70 5.44
C LEU A 7 -4.64 2.98 6.34
N ARG A 8 -4.86 4.25 6.72
CA ARG A 8 -6.03 4.67 7.52
C ARG A 8 -7.36 4.39 6.82
N ARG A 9 -7.46 4.64 5.52
CA ARG A 9 -8.73 4.49 4.77
C ARG A 9 -9.03 3.05 4.39
N ARG A 10 -8.01 2.28 4.02
CA ARG A 10 -8.19 0.91 3.48
C ARG A 10 -8.11 -0.16 4.55
N LEU A 11 -7.30 0.05 5.59
CA LEU A 11 -6.97 -0.93 6.62
C LEU A 11 -7.00 -0.28 8.02
N PRO A 12 -8.14 0.31 8.45
CA PRO A 12 -8.20 1.12 9.68
C PRO A 12 -7.79 0.35 10.95
N THR A 13 -8.08 -0.94 11.02
CA THR A 13 -7.68 -1.81 12.13
C THR A 13 -6.15 -1.97 12.18
N LEU A 14 -5.51 -2.16 11.03
CA LEU A 14 -4.06 -2.31 10.94
C LEU A 14 -3.35 -0.96 11.07
N PHE A 15 -3.96 0.14 10.61
CA PHE A 15 -3.49 1.50 10.88
C PHE A 15 -3.39 1.76 12.39
N THR A 16 -4.39 1.35 13.16
CA THR A 16 -4.38 1.52 14.62
C THR A 16 -3.23 0.76 15.28
N LYS A 17 -2.85 -0.40 14.75
CA LYS A 17 -1.78 -1.26 15.31
C LYS A 17 -0.39 -0.87 14.83
N TYR A 18 -0.25 -0.56 13.54
CA TYR A 18 1.03 -0.49 12.84
C TYR A 18 1.28 0.86 12.17
N GLY A 19 0.33 1.80 12.21
CA GLY A 19 0.48 3.11 11.59
C GLY A 19 1.73 3.84 12.04
N ALA A 20 2.03 3.81 13.35
CA ALA A 20 3.27 4.39 13.89
C ALA A 20 4.53 3.76 13.27
N ILE A 21 4.58 2.43 13.15
CA ILE A 21 5.71 1.71 12.55
C ILE A 21 5.96 2.20 11.11
N PHE A 22 4.90 2.36 10.32
CA PHE A 22 5.02 2.86 8.94
C PHE A 22 5.53 4.31 8.89
N MET A 23 5.08 5.17 9.81
CA MET A 23 5.53 6.58 9.85
C MET A 23 6.97 6.72 10.36
N GLU A 24 7.31 6.02 11.45
CA GLU A 24 8.63 6.07 12.08
C GLU A 24 9.74 5.54 11.14
N ASN A 25 9.41 4.52 10.35
CA ASN A 25 10.32 3.98 9.32
C ASN A 25 10.27 4.75 7.99
N ASN A 26 9.53 5.88 7.93
CA ASN A 26 9.36 6.71 6.75
C ASN A 26 8.98 5.90 5.49
N ILE A 27 8.03 4.97 5.63
CA ILE A 27 7.58 4.14 4.52
C ILE A 27 6.84 5.02 3.51
N THR A 28 7.50 5.33 2.40
CA THR A 28 6.92 6.07 1.29
C THR A 28 6.12 5.16 0.36
N GLY A 29 5.29 5.74 -0.53
CA GLY A 29 4.52 4.96 -1.50
C GLY A 29 5.39 4.06 -2.40
N ARG A 30 6.62 4.49 -2.71
CA ARG A 30 7.59 3.66 -3.45
C ARG A 30 8.08 2.47 -2.63
N VAL A 31 8.41 2.67 -1.36
CA VAL A 31 8.84 1.57 -0.48
C VAL A 31 7.67 0.62 -0.21
N LEU A 32 6.46 1.16 -0.04
CA LEU A 32 5.25 0.37 0.19
C LEU A 32 4.98 -0.63 -0.94
N VAL A 33 5.24 -0.26 -2.20
CA VAL A 33 5.05 -1.18 -3.33
C VAL A 33 6.13 -2.26 -3.42
N GLU A 34 7.28 -2.10 -2.76
CA GLU A 34 8.36 -3.09 -2.73
C GLU A 34 8.34 -3.96 -1.46
N ILE A 35 7.47 -3.63 -0.48
CA ILE A 35 7.34 -4.39 0.77
C ILE A 35 7.01 -5.86 0.49
N THR A 36 7.75 -6.73 1.18
CA THR A 36 7.55 -8.18 1.19
C THR A 36 7.12 -8.68 2.56
N ASP A 37 6.72 -9.95 2.66
CA ASP A 37 6.43 -10.58 3.96
C ASP A 37 7.62 -10.48 4.93
N THR A 38 8.84 -10.69 4.41
CA THR A 38 10.09 -10.55 5.19
C THR A 38 10.27 -9.13 5.69
N SER A 39 10.05 -8.11 4.84
CA SER A 39 10.15 -6.70 5.25
C SER A 39 9.17 -6.36 6.39
N LEU A 40 7.95 -6.90 6.34
CA LEU A 40 6.97 -6.69 7.41
C LEU A 40 7.39 -7.40 8.72
N CYS A 41 8.00 -8.59 8.62
CA CYS A 41 8.57 -9.27 9.79
C CYS A 41 9.70 -8.45 10.42
N GLU A 42 10.61 -7.91 9.61
CA GLU A 42 11.73 -7.07 10.06
C GLU A 42 11.25 -5.77 10.72
N LEU A 43 10.12 -5.23 10.27
CA LEU A 43 9.44 -4.09 10.90
C LEU A 43 8.71 -4.46 12.22
N GLY A 44 8.75 -5.72 12.64
CA GLY A 44 8.13 -6.19 13.88
C GLY A 44 6.67 -6.64 13.77
N ILE A 45 6.14 -6.78 12.55
CA ILE A 45 4.77 -7.24 12.30
C ILE A 45 4.78 -8.77 12.22
N LEU A 46 4.78 -9.42 13.39
CA LEU A 46 4.98 -10.88 13.51
C LEU A 46 3.72 -11.73 13.27
N ASP A 47 2.55 -11.11 13.33
CA ASP A 47 1.27 -11.77 13.07
C ASP A 47 1.10 -12.05 11.57
N CYS A 48 0.96 -13.32 11.19
CA CYS A 48 0.90 -13.73 9.79
C CYS A 48 -0.38 -13.26 9.08
N ASP A 49 -1.52 -13.23 9.78
CA ASP A 49 -2.79 -12.81 9.20
C ASP A 49 -2.75 -11.30 8.91
N HIS A 50 -2.20 -10.51 9.83
CA HIS A 50 -2.00 -9.08 9.59
C HIS A 50 -1.03 -8.80 8.44
N ARG A 51 0.07 -9.56 8.33
CA ARG A 51 1.00 -9.40 7.20
C ARG A 51 0.33 -9.74 5.87
N GLN A 52 -0.42 -10.84 5.80
CA GLN A 52 -1.16 -11.19 4.59
C GLN A 52 -2.18 -10.12 4.23
N GLU A 53 -2.91 -9.58 5.21
CA GLU A 53 -3.89 -8.52 4.98
C GLU A 53 -3.22 -7.24 4.44
N LEU A 54 -2.05 -6.85 4.99
CA LEU A 54 -1.24 -5.73 4.45
C LEU A 54 -0.81 -5.98 3.01
N LEU A 55 -0.22 -7.15 2.73
CA LEU A 55 0.25 -7.50 1.39
C LEU A 55 -0.88 -7.52 0.36
N HIS A 56 -2.04 -8.08 0.72
CA HIS A 56 -3.22 -8.05 -0.13
C HIS A 56 -3.75 -6.63 -0.34
N GLY A 57 -3.74 -5.79 0.70
CA GLY A 57 -4.08 -4.37 0.60
C GLY A 57 -3.19 -3.64 -0.39
N ILE A 58 -1.87 -3.84 -0.30
CA ILE A 58 -0.87 -3.23 -1.18
C ILE A 58 -1.10 -3.67 -2.63
N LEU A 59 -1.31 -4.97 -2.85
CA LEU A 59 -1.59 -5.51 -4.18
C LEU A 59 -2.85 -4.90 -4.80
N ARG A 60 -3.92 -4.76 -4.02
CA ARG A 60 -5.17 -4.13 -4.49
C ARG A 60 -4.97 -2.67 -4.88
N GLU A 61 -4.16 -1.91 -4.13
CA GLU A 61 -3.87 -0.52 -4.45
C GLU A 61 -3.04 -0.39 -5.73
N LYS A 62 -2.07 -1.29 -5.95
CA LYS A 62 -1.31 -1.36 -7.21
C LYS A 62 -2.23 -1.58 -8.40
N LEU A 63 -3.07 -2.63 -8.34
CA LEU A 63 -4.00 -2.94 -9.43
C LEU A 63 -4.97 -1.79 -9.72
N ARG A 64 -5.43 -1.08 -8.68
CA ARG A 64 -6.27 0.11 -8.83
C ARG A 64 -5.51 1.23 -9.54
N SER A 65 -4.29 1.53 -9.12
CA SER A 65 -3.44 2.56 -9.73
C SER A 65 -3.12 2.24 -11.18
N ASP A 66 -2.74 0.99 -11.47
CA ASP A 66 -2.42 0.51 -12.81
C ASP A 66 -3.64 0.64 -13.74
N LEU A 67 -4.83 0.28 -13.25
CA LEU A 67 -6.08 0.43 -14.02
C LEU A 67 -6.42 1.90 -14.28
N GLU A 68 -6.25 2.77 -13.28
CA GLU A 68 -6.46 4.22 -13.41
C GLU A 68 -5.50 4.83 -14.44
N GLU A 69 -4.23 4.42 -14.41
CA GLU A 69 -3.21 4.86 -15.36
C GLU A 69 -3.52 4.36 -16.79
N LEU A 70 -3.84 3.08 -16.97
CA LEU A 70 -4.23 2.53 -18.26
C LEU A 70 -5.46 3.24 -18.85
N THR A 71 -6.45 3.52 -18.00
CA THR A 71 -7.66 4.27 -18.41
C THR A 71 -7.30 5.69 -18.84
N ASN A 72 -6.40 6.35 -18.10
CA ASN A 72 -5.92 7.69 -18.43
C ASN A 72 -5.13 7.74 -19.74
N ILE A 73 -4.29 6.72 -19.99
CA ILE A 73 -3.58 6.59 -21.26
C ILE A 73 -4.59 6.43 -22.42
N ALA A 74 -5.55 5.51 -22.27
CA ALA A 74 -6.56 5.24 -23.30
C ALA A 74 -7.51 6.43 -23.57
N SER A 75 -7.80 7.26 -22.56
CA SER A 75 -8.60 8.48 -22.73
C SER A 75 -7.79 9.63 -23.36
N SER A 76 -6.50 9.72 -23.06
CA SER A 76 -5.59 10.75 -23.60
C SER A 76 -5.25 10.51 -25.08
N SER A 77 -5.25 9.27 -25.56
CA SER A 77 -5.01 8.93 -26.98
C SER A 77 -6.15 9.31 -27.95
N ARG A 78 -7.26 9.92 -27.47
CA ARG A 78 -8.38 10.38 -28.32
C ARG A 78 -8.23 11.82 -28.85
N PHE A 79 -7.11 12.48 -28.58
CA PHE A 79 -6.81 13.84 -29.04
C PHE A 79 -5.43 13.94 -29.70
N THR A 80 -5.19 13.13 -30.73
CA THR A 80 -4.15 13.33 -31.77
C THR A 80 -4.68 12.75 -33.07
#